data_AF-A0A800JFK9-F1
#
_entry.id   AF-A0A800JFK9-F1
#
_cell.length_a   1.000
_cell.length_b   1.000
_cell.length_c   1.000
_cell.angle_alpha   90.00
_cell.angle_beta   90.00
_cell.angle_gamma   90.00
#
_symmetry.space_group_name_H-M   'P 1'
#
loop_
_entity.id
_entity.type
_entity.pdbx_description
1 polymer ?
#
loop_
_entity_poly.entity_id
_entity_poly.type
_entity_poly.pdbx_seq_one_letter_code
_entity_poly.pdbx_strand_id
1 'polypeptide(L)'
;MAGNPRLLDYNSPMHHCGQFTNSPLTRRAMLARCANGFGGVALASLLANEAGAKPTNSLAPKPPHFAPKAKSIIFLYMDGGPASMDTFDPKPRLTKENGKPFGLKMEATQFN
;
A
#
# COMPACT_ATOMS: atom_id res chain seq x y z
N MET A 1 -1.85 -63.89 56.29
CA MET A 1 -1.93 -63.81 54.82
C MET A 1 -1.72 -62.35 54.44
N ALA A 2 -0.52 -62.07 53.94
CA ALA A 2 0.03 -60.74 53.77
C ALA A 2 -0.67 -59.96 52.63
N GLY A 3 -1.03 -58.71 52.89
CA GLY A 3 -1.36 -57.70 51.88
C GLY A 3 -0.48 -56.49 52.12
N ASN A 4 0.72 -56.53 51.53
CA ASN A 4 1.75 -55.49 51.58
C ASN A 4 1.30 -54.22 50.80
N PRO A 5 1.92 -53.06 51.04
CA PRO A 5 1.46 -51.71 50.79
C PRO A 5 2.01 -51.13 49.48
N ARG A 6 1.85 -49.80 49.36
CA ARG A 6 2.46 -48.86 48.41
C ARG A 6 1.65 -48.64 47.13
N LEU A 7 1.12 -47.43 47.02
CA LEU A 7 1.28 -46.57 45.84
C LEU A 7 1.41 -45.14 46.40
N LEU A 8 2.61 -44.52 46.40
CA LEU A 8 3.31 -43.88 45.28
C LEU A 8 2.55 -42.66 44.71
N ASP A 9 3.19 -41.52 44.92
CA ASP A 9 3.46 -40.43 43.98
C ASP A 9 2.26 -39.59 43.51
N TYR A 10 2.09 -38.36 44.00
CA TYR A 10 2.80 -37.15 43.56
C TYR A 10 2.76 -36.92 42.04
N ASN A 11 1.79 -36.10 41.65
CA ASN A 11 1.97 -35.02 40.69
C ASN A 11 2.25 -35.38 39.21
N SER A 12 1.20 -35.40 38.39
CA SER A 12 1.00 -34.43 37.28
C SER A 12 -0.18 -34.89 36.40
N PRO A 13 -1.20 -34.05 36.10
CA PRO A 13 -2.12 -34.35 35.03
C PRO A 13 -1.36 -34.26 33.70
N MET A 14 -1.14 -35.40 33.07
CA MET A 14 -0.69 -35.48 31.68
C MET A 14 -1.75 -34.81 30.80
N HIS A 15 -1.52 -33.55 30.41
CA HIS A 15 -2.29 -32.87 29.37
C HIS A 15 -2.05 -33.57 28.03
N HIS A 16 -2.84 -34.61 27.74
CA HIS A 16 -2.92 -35.17 26.40
C HIS A 16 -3.81 -34.25 25.56
N CYS A 17 -3.24 -33.66 24.51
CA CYS A 17 -4.00 -33.09 23.40
C CYS A 17 -4.69 -34.25 22.66
N GLY A 18 -5.84 -34.66 23.20
CA GLY A 18 -6.53 -35.92 22.90
C GLY A 18 -7.16 -36.02 21.50
N GLN A 19 -6.40 -35.76 20.43
CA GLN A 19 -6.81 -36.17 19.08
C GLN A 19 -5.63 -36.29 18.11
N PHE A 20 -4.81 -37.32 18.29
CA PHE A 20 -4.07 -37.91 17.18
C PHE A 20 -5.07 -38.72 16.35
N THR A 21 -5.31 -38.27 15.13
CA THR A 21 -6.33 -38.82 14.22
C THR A 21 -6.22 -40.34 14.12
N ASN A 22 -7.31 -41.01 14.48
CA ASN A 22 -7.43 -42.46 14.48
C ASN A 22 -7.76 -42.98 13.07
N SER A 23 -7.13 -44.09 12.67
CA SER A 23 -7.31 -44.91 11.44
C SER A 23 -6.38 -44.63 10.22
N PRO A 24 -5.83 -45.67 9.55
CA PRO A 24 -5.07 -45.50 8.32
C PRO A 24 -5.95 -44.89 7.22
N LEU A 25 -5.58 -43.69 6.76
CA LEU A 25 -6.29 -43.00 5.69
C LEU A 25 -6.19 -43.83 4.41
N THR A 26 -7.34 -44.30 3.91
CA THR A 26 -7.40 -44.79 2.53
C THR A 26 -6.94 -43.67 1.60
N ARG A 27 -6.28 -44.01 0.48
CA ARG A 27 -5.81 -43.00 -0.49
C ARG A 27 -6.92 -42.01 -0.87
N ARG A 28 -8.16 -42.50 -1.02
CA ARG A 28 -9.35 -41.70 -1.28
C ARG A 28 -9.66 -40.72 -0.14
N ALA A 29 -9.61 -41.16 1.11
CA ALA A 29 -9.86 -40.29 2.27
C ALA A 29 -8.78 -39.20 2.41
N MET A 30 -7.51 -39.55 2.15
CA MET A 30 -6.41 -38.59 2.13
C MET A 30 -6.61 -37.53 1.02
N LEU A 31 -6.90 -37.98 -0.21
CA LEU A 31 -7.16 -37.06 -1.33
C LEU A 31 -8.37 -36.17 -1.07
N ALA A 32 -9.46 -36.72 -0.52
CA ALA A 32 -10.66 -35.94 -0.19
C ALA A 32 -10.35 -34.86 0.88
N ARG A 33 -9.58 -35.20 1.91
CA ARG A 33 -9.23 -34.24 2.98
C ARG A 33 -8.31 -33.13 2.48
N CYS A 34 -7.31 -33.47 1.67
CA CYS A 34 -6.43 -32.47 1.04
C CYS A 34 -7.20 -31.58 0.06
N ALA A 35 -8.05 -32.16 -0.79
CA ALA A 35 -8.85 -31.42 -1.76
C ALA A 35 -9.85 -30.47 -1.08
N ASN A 36 -10.55 -30.91 -0.03
CA ASN A 36 -11.48 -30.05 0.71
C ASN A 36 -10.77 -28.94 1.49
N GLY A 37 -9.59 -29.21 2.07
CA GLY A 37 -8.80 -28.20 2.77
C GLY A 37 -8.29 -27.11 1.83
N PHE A 38 -7.56 -27.51 0.78
CA PHE A 38 -7.01 -26.58 -0.21
C PHE A 38 -8.12 -25.89 -1.02
N GLY A 39 -9.16 -26.63 -1.40
CA GLY A 39 -10.33 -26.11 -2.09
C GLY A 39 -11.10 -25.07 -1.26
N GLY A 40 -11.19 -25.25 0.06
CA GLY A 40 -11.78 -24.26 0.96
C GLY A 40 -11.02 -22.94 0.97
N VAL A 41 -9.68 -22.98 0.96
CA VAL A 41 -8.84 -21.76 0.85
C VAL A 41 -9.02 -21.09 -0.51
N ALA A 42 -9.04 -21.86 -1.59
CA ALA A 42 -9.28 -21.34 -2.94
C ALA A 42 -10.67 -20.68 -3.06
N LEU A 43 -11.71 -21.31 -2.51
CA LEU A 43 -13.07 -20.78 -2.47
C LEU A 43 -13.15 -19.49 -1.65
N ALA A 44 -12.49 -19.44 -0.48
CA ALA A 44 -12.43 -18.22 0.33
C ALA A 44 -11.78 -17.04 -0.43
N SER A 45 -10.75 -17.32 -1.23
CA SER A 45 -10.11 -16.30 -2.10
C SER A 45 -11.04 -15.81 -3.22
N LEU A 46 -11.76 -16.73 -3.87
CA LEU A 46 -12.76 -16.39 -4.89
C LEU A 46 -13.91 -15.54 -4.30
N LEU A 47 -14.47 -15.96 -3.17
CA LEU A 47 -15.51 -15.21 -2.46
C LEU A 47 -15.01 -13.86 -1.96
N ALA A 48 -13.75 -13.75 -1.50
CA ALA A 48 -13.16 -12.46 -1.12
C ALA A 48 -13.03 -11.50 -2.31
N ASN A 49 -12.75 -12.00 -3.51
CA ASN A 49 -12.76 -11.21 -4.74
C ASN A 49 -14.17 -10.80 -5.18
N GLU A 50 -15.16 -11.68 -5.04
CA GLU A 50 -16.56 -11.39 -5.40
C GLU A 50 -17.29 -10.52 -4.37
N ALA A 51 -16.94 -10.61 -3.08
CA ALA A 51 -17.59 -9.89 -1.98
C ALA A 51 -17.43 -8.35 -2.06
N GLY A 52 -16.75 -7.81 -3.06
CA GLY A 52 -16.77 -6.37 -3.41
C GLY A 52 -16.14 -5.44 -2.38
N ALA A 53 -15.84 -5.91 -1.17
CA ALA A 53 -15.09 -5.20 -0.16
C ALA A 53 -13.60 -5.24 -0.51
N LYS A 54 -13.24 -4.56 -1.61
CA LYS A 54 -11.87 -4.08 -1.77
C LYS A 54 -11.54 -3.32 -0.49
N PRO A 55 -10.38 -3.55 0.16
CA PRO A 55 -9.89 -2.59 1.13
C PRO A 55 -9.84 -1.25 0.41
N THR A 56 -10.77 -0.36 0.75
CA THR A 56 -10.82 0.99 0.20
C THR A 56 -9.63 1.70 0.80
N ASN A 57 -8.47 1.56 0.17
CA ASN A 57 -7.39 2.50 0.35
C ASN A 57 -7.99 3.84 -0.08
N SER A 58 -8.39 4.69 0.87
CA SER A 58 -8.92 6.03 0.60
C SER A 58 -7.90 6.92 -0.13
N LEU A 59 -6.64 6.47 -0.17
CA LEU A 59 -5.52 7.05 -0.90
C LEU A 59 -5.25 6.37 -2.26
N ALA A 60 -6.08 5.43 -2.69
CA ALA A 60 -5.91 4.77 -3.98
C ALA A 60 -6.07 5.79 -5.12
N PRO A 61 -5.17 5.79 -6.12
CA PRO A 61 -5.28 6.68 -7.27
C PRO A 61 -6.64 6.52 -7.94
N LYS A 62 -7.38 7.62 -8.05
CA LYS A 62 -8.71 7.63 -8.68
C LYS A 62 -8.54 7.61 -10.20
N PRO A 63 -9.30 6.78 -10.93
CA PRO A 63 -9.21 6.78 -12.38
C PRO A 63 -9.64 8.15 -12.95
N PRO A 64 -8.91 8.69 -13.94
CA PRO A 64 -9.30 9.93 -14.59
C PRO A 64 -10.60 9.74 -15.39
N HIS A 65 -11.39 10.82 -15.54
CA HIS A 65 -12.63 10.81 -16.34
C HIS A 65 -12.38 10.50 -17.83
N PHE A 66 -11.15 10.70 -18.31
CA PHE A 66 -10.74 10.46 -19.70
C PHE A 66 -9.48 9.60 -19.75
N ALA A 67 -9.37 8.80 -20.82
CA ALA A 67 -8.15 8.03 -21.07
C ALA A 67 -6.96 8.97 -21.27
N PRO A 68 -5.85 8.78 -20.53
CA PRO A 68 -4.67 9.62 -20.69
C PRO A 68 -4.05 9.38 -22.08
N LYS A 69 -3.92 10.46 -22.85
CA LYS A 69 -3.31 10.41 -24.19
C LYS A 69 -1.78 10.36 -24.16
N ALA A 70 -1.17 10.82 -23.08
CA ALA A 70 0.28 10.86 -22.89
C ALA A 70 0.72 9.91 -21.77
N LYS A 71 1.80 9.17 -22.00
CA LYS A 71 2.34 8.18 -21.07
C LYS A 71 3.39 8.75 -20.09
N SER A 72 4.13 9.76 -20.54
CA SER A 72 5.16 10.46 -19.77
C SER A 72 5.12 11.95 -20.07
N ILE A 73 5.28 12.80 -19.05
CA ILE A 73 5.36 14.25 -19.19
C ILE A 73 6.69 14.70 -18.60
N ILE A 74 7.51 15.36 -19.41
CA ILE A 74 8.74 16.01 -18.95
C ILE A 74 8.43 17.50 -18.85
N PHE A 75 8.35 18.02 -17.63
CA PHE A 75 8.14 19.45 -17.37
C PHE A 75 9.51 20.11 -17.19
N LEU A 76 9.89 20.97 -18.14
CA LEU A 76 11.11 21.76 -18.06
C LEU A 76 10.75 23.19 -17.63
N TYR A 77 11.24 23.60 -16.45
CA TYR A 77 11.18 24.99 -16.00
C TYR A 77 12.52 25.67 -16.31
N MET A 78 12.51 26.63 -17.23
CA MET A 78 13.67 27.45 -17.54
C MET A 78 13.52 28.79 -16.82
N ASP A 79 14.38 29.03 -15.83
CA ASP A 79 14.49 30.34 -15.20
C ASP A 79 15.18 31.33 -16.16
N GLY A 80 14.69 32.56 -16.23
CA GLY A 80 15.29 33.62 -17.05
C GLY A 80 14.75 33.80 -18.48
N GLY A 81 13.69 33.10 -18.89
CA GLY A 81 12.99 33.38 -20.13
C GLY A 81 12.03 34.58 -20.00
N PRO A 82 11.95 35.50 -20.98
CA PRO A 82 10.93 36.55 -20.94
C PRO A 82 9.54 35.88 -20.95
N ALA A 83 8.68 36.28 -20.01
CA ALA A 83 7.30 35.82 -20.00
C ALA A 83 6.66 36.18 -21.35
N SER A 84 5.77 35.32 -21.87
CA SER A 84 5.08 35.62 -23.15
C SER A 84 4.37 36.97 -23.14
N MET A 85 3.91 37.41 -21.96
CA MET A 85 3.30 38.70 -21.70
C MET A 85 4.28 39.89 -21.77
N ASP A 86 5.59 39.65 -21.57
CA ASP A 86 6.63 40.68 -21.49
C ASP A 86 7.26 40.98 -22.87
N THR A 87 7.34 39.97 -23.75
CA THR A 87 8.06 40.05 -25.02
C THR A 87 7.48 41.07 -26.03
N PHE A 88 6.17 41.33 -25.98
CA PHE A 88 5.49 42.13 -27.00
C PHE A 88 4.96 43.50 -26.51
N ASP A 89 5.17 43.84 -25.24
CA ASP A 89 4.79 45.15 -24.72
C ASP A 89 5.98 46.13 -24.78
N PRO A 90 5.93 47.19 -25.59
CA PRO A 90 6.98 48.19 -25.59
C PRO A 90 7.06 48.85 -24.22
N LYS A 91 8.19 48.69 -23.53
CA LYS A 91 8.47 49.29 -22.21
C LYS A 91 9.26 50.59 -22.34
N PRO A 92 8.62 51.76 -22.59
CA PRO A 92 9.33 53.03 -22.84
C PRO A 92 10.17 53.50 -21.66
N ARG A 93 9.79 53.13 -20.42
CA ARG A 93 10.58 53.43 -19.22
C ARG A 93 11.87 52.61 -19.16
N LEU A 94 11.81 51.33 -19.53
CA LEU A 94 12.99 50.46 -19.59
C LEU A 94 14.00 50.98 -20.62
N THR A 95 13.53 51.46 -21.77
CA THR A 95 14.40 52.09 -22.78
C THR A 95 15.07 53.38 -22.27
N LYS A 96 14.35 54.22 -21.51
CA LYS A 96 14.86 55.49 -20.94
C LYS A 96 15.80 55.31 -19.75
N GLU A 97 15.68 54.20 -19.05
CA GLU A 97 16.42 53.90 -17.82
C GLU A 97 17.48 52.80 -18.02
N ASN A 98 17.66 52.34 -19.26
CA ASN A 98 18.68 51.35 -19.61
C ASN A 98 20.08 51.83 -19.22
N GLY A 99 20.82 51.03 -18.46
CA GLY A 99 22.18 51.32 -17.98
C GLY A 99 22.28 52.24 -16.76
N LYS A 100 21.16 52.68 -16.17
CA LYS A 100 21.18 53.45 -14.90
C LYS A 100 21.24 52.49 -13.69
N PRO A 101 21.95 52.86 -12.62
CA PRO A 101 21.93 52.08 -11.38
C PRO A 101 20.51 52.02 -10.84
N PHE A 102 20.12 50.86 -10.31
CA PHE A 102 18.79 50.61 -9.79
C PHE A 102 18.49 51.54 -8.61
N GLY A 103 17.53 52.46 -8.77
CA GLY A 103 17.25 53.54 -7.81
C GLY A 103 16.14 53.24 -6.80
N LEU A 104 15.54 52.05 -6.84
CA LEU A 104 14.49 51.65 -5.90
C LEU A 104 15.11 50.86 -4.74
N LYS A 105 14.70 51.20 -3.52
CA LYS A 105 15.09 50.43 -2.33
C LYS A 105 14.37 49.07 -2.38
N MET A 106 15.12 47.99 -2.65
CA MET A 106 14.57 46.64 -2.57
C MET A 106 14.42 46.28 -1.09
N GLU A 107 13.19 46.30 -0.58
CA GLU A 107 12.89 45.65 0.69
C GLU A 107 13.03 44.14 0.47
N ALA A 108 13.73 43.44 1.39
CA ALA A 108 13.89 41.99 1.29
C ALA A 108 12.49 41.36 1.26
N THR A 109 12.19 40.57 0.22
CA THR A 109 10.92 39.84 0.13
C THR A 109 10.85 38.87 1.30
N GLN A 110 10.09 39.27 2.32
CA GLN A 110 9.89 38.52 3.54
C GLN A 110 8.95 37.35 3.23
N PHE A 111 9.55 36.21 2.87
CA PHE A 111 8.90 34.92 3.01
C PHE A 111 8.91 34.60 4.50
N ASN A 112 7.76 34.78 5.15
CA ASN A 112 7.51 34.32 6.51
C ASN A 112 6.80 32.97 6.45
#